data_AF-A0A2M9ZHT9-F1
#
_entry.id   AF-A0A2M9ZHT9-F1
#
_cell.length_a   1.000
_cell.length_b   1.000
_cell.length_c   1.000
_cell.angle_alpha   90.00
_cell.angle_beta   90.00
_cell.angle_gamma   90.00
#
_symmetry.space_group_name_H-M   'P 1'
#
loop_
_entity.id
_entity.type
_entity.pdbx_description
1 polymer ?
#
loop_
_entity_poly.entity_id
_entity_poly.type
_entity_poly.pdbx_seq_one_letter_code
_entity_poly.pdbx_strand_id
1 'polypeptide(L)'
;ELELKIAKEELKVLQQKKDRAQEVYDYAIQNVGGKSQAQLTSEVEAAKSAFKTQEATYLKLLADLNGSGGITSSSTGLDSTSSTVGGTTTATGTGILTNLETANQILEAKRKKVEEARALMEERRLSFDSVTKMQVLVNNPELLGKIGELKTDPGTNKVDTGLRYEIYQANEELERQREVLRQQEAEMYKLSYERQNALRTQTFYNESLKKILEFEKLKENKVL
;
A
#
# COMPACT_ATOMS: atom_id res chain seq x y z
N GLU A 1 -14.87 22.63 -14.46
CA GLU A 1 -13.56 21.92 -14.34
C GLU A 1 -13.19 21.57 -12.89
N LEU A 2 -13.17 22.54 -11.96
CA LEU A 2 -12.85 22.28 -10.54
C LEU A 2 -13.84 21.29 -9.87
N GLU A 3 -15.14 21.50 -10.06
CA GLU A 3 -16.21 20.65 -9.50
C GLU A 3 -16.13 19.20 -9.99
N LEU A 4 -15.88 19.00 -11.29
CA LEU A 4 -15.66 17.68 -11.88
C LEU A 4 -14.43 16.98 -11.30
N LYS A 5 -13.39 17.73 -10.96
CA LYS A 5 -12.18 17.18 -10.30
C LYS A 5 -12.47 16.80 -8.85
N ILE A 6 -13.25 17.60 -8.12
CA ILE A 6 -13.68 17.29 -6.75
C ILE A 6 -14.55 16.02 -6.74
N ALA A 7 -15.55 15.94 -7.63
CA ALA A 7 -16.41 14.77 -7.74
C ALA A 7 -15.63 13.48 -8.08
N LYS A 8 -14.56 13.57 -8.88
CA LYS A 8 -13.67 12.43 -9.17
C LYS A 8 -12.90 11.94 -7.95
N GLU A 9 -12.39 12.86 -7.12
CA GLU A 9 -11.65 12.49 -5.91
C GLU A 9 -12.58 11.96 -4.81
N GLU A 10 -13.78 12.53 -4.65
CA GLU A 10 -14.77 12.01 -3.70
C GLU A 10 -15.18 10.57 -4.06
N LEU A 11 -15.43 10.30 -5.35
CA LEU A 11 -15.77 8.97 -5.84
C LEU A 11 -14.64 7.97 -5.57
N LYS A 12 -13.38 8.39 -5.72
CA LYS A 12 -12.22 7.57 -5.42
C LYS A 12 -12.12 7.23 -3.93
N VAL A 13 -12.36 8.19 -3.05
CA VAL A 13 -12.36 7.97 -1.60
C VAL A 13 -13.49 7.01 -1.19
N LEU A 14 -14.69 7.18 -1.75
CA LEU A 14 -15.82 6.27 -1.49
C LEU A 14 -15.53 4.85 -1.97
N GLN A 15 -14.91 4.70 -3.14
CA GLN A 15 -14.50 3.39 -3.66
C GLN A 15 -13.50 2.71 -2.72
N GLN A 16 -12.48 3.44 -2.24
CA GLN A 16 -11.51 2.90 -1.28
C GLN A 16 -12.16 2.48 0.05
N LYS A 17 -13.16 3.22 0.53
CA LYS A 17 -13.91 2.85 1.74
C LYS A 17 -14.69 1.56 1.54
N LYS A 18 -15.39 1.42 0.40
CA LYS A 18 -16.10 0.20 0.03
C LYS A 18 -15.14 -1.00 -0.05
N ASP A 19 -14.05 -0.86 -0.78
CA ASP A 19 -13.10 -1.96 -1.02
C ASP A 19 -12.51 -2.46 0.30
N ARG A 20 -12.13 -1.53 1.20
CA ARG A 20 -11.67 -1.86 2.55
C ARG A 20 -12.71 -2.62 3.36
N ALA A 21 -13.97 -2.17 3.34
CA ALA A 21 -15.04 -2.83 4.08
C ALA A 21 -15.33 -4.23 3.52
N GLN A 22 -15.28 -4.40 2.19
CA GLN A 22 -15.42 -5.68 1.50
C GLN A 22 -14.30 -6.64 1.85
N GLU A 23 -13.04 -6.19 1.86
CA GLU A 23 -11.88 -7.01 2.25
C GLU A 23 -12.02 -7.55 3.68
N VAL A 24 -12.43 -6.70 4.64
CA VAL A 24 -12.64 -7.12 6.03
C VAL A 24 -13.78 -8.13 6.13
N TYR A 25 -14.84 -7.93 5.35
CA TYR A 25 -15.99 -8.83 5.31
C TYR A 25 -15.65 -10.20 4.70
N ASP A 26 -14.97 -10.23 3.56
CA ASP A 26 -14.54 -11.46 2.89
C ASP A 26 -13.56 -12.25 3.77
N TYR A 27 -12.61 -11.53 4.39
CA TYR A 27 -11.69 -12.10 5.37
C TYR A 27 -12.45 -12.73 6.56
N ALA A 28 -13.51 -12.09 7.03
CA ALA A 28 -14.31 -12.62 8.12
C ALA A 28 -15.12 -13.85 7.71
N ILE A 29 -15.79 -13.87 6.56
CA ILE A 29 -16.54 -15.05 6.09
C ILE A 29 -15.63 -16.27 5.97
N GLN A 30 -14.47 -16.09 5.34
CA GLN A 30 -13.54 -17.19 5.07
C GLN A 30 -12.98 -17.82 6.35
N ASN A 31 -12.82 -17.03 7.42
CA ASN A 31 -12.05 -17.46 8.58
C ASN A 31 -12.88 -17.61 9.89
N VAL A 32 -13.97 -16.86 10.06
CA VAL A 32 -14.82 -16.90 11.27
C VAL A 32 -15.81 -18.06 11.23
N GLY A 33 -16.27 -18.48 10.03
CA GLY A 33 -17.24 -19.57 9.89
C GLY A 33 -16.76 -20.96 10.34
N GLY A 34 -15.44 -21.15 10.55
CA GLY A 34 -14.84 -22.46 10.81
C GLY A 34 -14.06 -22.60 12.11
N LYS A 35 -13.91 -21.54 12.93
CA LYS A 35 -13.08 -21.56 14.14
C LYS A 35 -13.83 -21.06 15.38
N SER A 36 -13.71 -21.80 16.48
CA SER A 36 -14.24 -21.39 17.78
C SER A 36 -13.35 -20.31 18.43
N GLN A 37 -13.94 -19.53 19.35
CA GLN A 37 -13.21 -18.50 20.12
C GLN A 37 -12.03 -19.07 20.93
N ALA A 38 -12.15 -20.30 21.43
CA ALA A 38 -11.08 -21.00 22.13
C ALA A 38 -9.91 -21.34 21.20
N GLN A 39 -10.19 -21.82 19.98
CA GLN A 39 -9.16 -22.10 18.97
C GLN A 39 -8.43 -20.82 18.55
N LEU A 40 -9.15 -19.73 18.31
CA LEU A 40 -8.54 -18.45 17.96
C LEU A 40 -7.67 -17.88 19.08
N THR A 41 -8.11 -17.99 20.34
CA THR A 41 -7.30 -17.54 21.48
C THR A 41 -5.99 -18.32 21.58
N SER A 42 -6.05 -19.64 21.38
CA SER A 42 -4.85 -20.49 21.32
C SER A 42 -3.93 -20.11 20.14
N GLU A 43 -4.51 -19.81 18.97
CA GLU A 43 -3.75 -19.38 17.80
C GLU A 43 -3.08 -18.01 18.00
N VAL A 44 -3.74 -17.05 18.69
CA VAL A 44 -3.16 -15.74 19.00
C VAL A 44 -1.94 -15.89 19.90
N GLU A 45 -2.06 -16.67 20.98
CA GLU A 45 -0.93 -16.88 21.89
C GLU A 45 0.21 -17.66 21.21
N ALA A 46 -0.11 -18.63 20.34
CA ALA A 46 0.90 -19.32 19.53
C ALA A 46 1.61 -18.36 18.55
N ALA A 47 0.87 -17.52 17.82
CA ALA A 47 1.42 -16.55 16.89
C ALA A 47 2.29 -15.50 17.59
N LYS A 48 1.84 -15.01 18.76
CA LYS A 48 2.58 -14.08 19.61
C LYS A 48 3.88 -14.69 20.13
N SER A 49 3.83 -15.93 20.59
CA SER A 49 5.03 -16.66 21.00
C SER A 49 6.01 -16.81 19.84
N ALA A 50 5.52 -17.22 18.66
CA ALA A 50 6.35 -17.38 17.46
C ALA A 50 7.00 -16.06 17.03
N PHE A 51 6.26 -14.94 17.06
CA PHE A 51 6.80 -13.61 16.76
C PHE A 51 7.92 -13.23 17.74
N LYS A 52 7.69 -13.37 19.05
CA LYS A 52 8.72 -13.08 20.07
C LYS A 52 9.97 -13.94 19.92
N THR A 53 9.82 -15.22 19.60
CA THR A 53 10.95 -16.11 19.34
C THR A 53 11.74 -15.68 18.11
N GLN A 54 11.05 -15.25 17.05
CA GLN A 54 11.70 -14.78 15.84
C GLN A 54 12.39 -13.42 16.04
N GLU A 55 11.77 -12.52 16.79
CA GLU A 55 12.36 -11.24 17.20
C GLU A 55 13.66 -11.45 17.99
N ALA A 56 13.66 -12.34 18.99
CA ALA A 56 14.86 -12.68 19.74
C ALA A 56 15.98 -13.25 18.86
N THR A 57 15.62 -14.10 17.88
CA THR A 57 16.57 -14.66 16.91
C THR A 57 17.18 -13.57 16.03
N TYR A 58 16.37 -12.65 15.53
CA TYR A 58 16.82 -11.52 14.72
C TYR A 58 17.74 -10.59 15.51
N LEU A 59 17.37 -10.22 16.74
CA LEU A 59 18.19 -9.38 17.62
C LEU A 59 19.53 -10.03 17.95
N LYS A 60 19.55 -11.35 18.18
CA LYS A 60 20.78 -12.10 18.38
C LYS A 60 21.69 -12.05 17.14
N LEU A 61 21.14 -12.27 15.95
CA LEU A 61 21.90 -12.20 14.69
C LEU A 61 22.46 -10.79 14.43
N LEU A 62 21.72 -9.73 14.78
CA LEU A 62 22.22 -8.35 14.73
C LEU A 62 23.36 -8.13 15.74
N ALA A 63 23.24 -8.64 16.96
CA ALA A 63 24.32 -8.59 17.95
C ALA A 63 25.57 -9.35 17.47
N ASP A 64 25.40 -10.50 16.81
CA ASP A 64 26.49 -11.29 16.23
C ASP A 64 27.15 -10.62 15.00
N LEU A 65 26.43 -9.74 14.31
CA LEU A 65 27.00 -8.86 13.26
C LEU A 65 27.78 -7.69 13.87
N ASN A 66 27.26 -7.07 14.92
CA ASN A 66 27.84 -5.87 15.53
C ASN A 66 28.93 -6.15 16.57
N GLY A 67 28.95 -7.35 17.18
CA GLY A 67 29.78 -7.69 18.35
C GLY A 67 30.75 -8.86 18.16
N SER A 68 30.64 -9.67 17.10
CA SER A 68 31.56 -10.79 16.84
C SER A 68 32.62 -10.41 15.80
N GLY A 69 33.40 -9.39 16.10
CA GLY A 69 34.71 -9.12 15.50
C GLY A 69 35.82 -9.82 16.28
N GLY A 70 35.69 -11.13 16.53
CA GLY A 70 36.77 -11.94 17.09
C GLY A 70 37.83 -12.24 16.04
N ILE A 71 38.48 -11.20 15.49
CA ILE A 71 39.74 -11.41 14.78
C ILE A 71 40.82 -11.42 15.87
N THR A 72 41.13 -12.60 16.40
CA THR A 72 42.38 -12.82 17.14
C THR A 72 43.54 -12.79 16.14
N SER A 73 43.80 -11.61 15.58
CA SER A 73 44.98 -11.33 14.78
C SER A 73 46.02 -10.76 15.75
N SER A 74 46.80 -11.63 16.38
CA SER A 74 48.10 -11.21 16.89
C SER A 74 48.98 -10.88 15.69
N SER A 75 49.01 -9.61 15.27
CA SER A 75 50.04 -9.16 14.32
C SER A 75 51.37 -9.17 15.08
N THR A 76 52.29 -10.05 14.69
CA THR A 76 53.70 -9.86 15.03
C THR A 76 54.12 -8.50 14.45
N GLY A 77 54.42 -7.54 15.32
CA GLY A 77 54.89 -6.22 14.92
C GLY A 77 56.17 -6.36 14.08
N LEU A 78 56.34 -5.46 13.10
CA LEU A 78 57.55 -5.35 12.26
C LEU A 78 58.77 -4.79 13.03
N ASP A 79 58.74 -4.83 14.36
CA ASP A 79 59.82 -4.40 15.24
C ASP A 79 60.75 -5.59 15.50
N SER A 80 62.04 -5.42 15.17
CA SER A 80 63.13 -6.37 15.36
C SER A 80 63.46 -6.69 16.83
N THR A 81 62.70 -6.18 17.81
CA THR A 81 63.01 -6.27 19.25
C THR A 81 61.86 -6.79 20.11
N SER A 82 60.73 -7.22 19.55
CA SER A 82 59.65 -7.81 20.35
C SER A 82 59.95 -9.27 20.68
N SER A 83 60.46 -9.50 21.88
CA SER A 83 60.53 -10.84 22.49
C SER A 83 59.31 -11.05 23.38
N THR A 84 58.48 -12.05 23.09
CA THR A 84 57.81 -12.86 24.12
C THR A 84 57.36 -14.22 23.58
N VAL A 85 57.94 -15.24 24.21
CA VAL A 85 57.36 -16.50 24.69
C VAL A 85 56.49 -17.31 23.74
N GLY A 86 57.03 -18.48 23.35
CA GLY A 86 56.33 -19.49 22.59
C GLY A 86 55.06 -20.02 23.26
N GLY A 87 53.97 -19.96 22.50
CA GLY A 87 52.92 -20.97 22.51
C GLY A 87 52.97 -21.69 21.17
N THR A 88 53.20 -23.00 21.18
CA THR A 88 53.12 -23.86 19.99
C THR A 88 51.68 -23.96 19.54
N THR A 89 51.22 -23.00 18.74
CA THR A 89 50.15 -23.22 17.78
C THR A 89 50.77 -23.13 16.41
N THR A 90 50.74 -24.24 15.69
CA THR A 90 51.09 -24.35 14.28
C THR A 90 50.24 -23.34 13.50
N ALA A 91 50.73 -22.12 13.37
CA ALA A 91 50.13 -21.11 12.51
C ALA A 91 50.45 -21.53 11.09
N THR A 92 49.55 -22.33 10.50
CA THR A 92 49.51 -22.54 9.06
C THR A 92 49.50 -21.16 8.41
N GLY A 93 50.57 -20.87 7.68
CA GLY A 93 50.80 -19.63 6.95
C GLY A 93 49.77 -19.45 5.85
N THR A 94 48.59 -18.97 6.22
CA THR A 94 47.59 -18.42 5.32
C THR A 94 47.60 -16.92 5.58
N GLY A 95 48.09 -16.15 4.59
CA GLY A 95 48.35 -14.72 4.74
C GLY A 95 47.14 -13.90 5.21
N ILE A 96 47.39 -12.66 5.63
CA ILE A 96 46.36 -11.71 6.09
C ILE A 96 45.19 -11.60 5.09
N LEU A 97 45.48 -11.70 3.79
CA LEU A 97 44.48 -11.69 2.72
C LEU A 97 43.54 -12.90 2.77
N THR A 98 44.03 -14.12 2.97
CA THR A 98 43.17 -15.32 3.09
C THR A 98 42.32 -15.28 4.36
N ASN A 99 42.84 -14.68 5.44
CA ASN A 99 42.08 -14.48 6.67
C ASN A 99 40.98 -13.41 6.49
N LEU A 100 41.26 -12.33 5.76
CA LEU A 100 40.28 -11.30 5.38
C LEU A 100 39.20 -11.86 4.45
N GLU A 101 39.57 -12.69 3.49
CA GLU A 101 38.61 -13.33 2.58
C GLU A 101 37.66 -14.29 3.32
N THR A 102 38.20 -15.10 4.23
CA THR A 102 37.40 -15.98 5.09
C THR A 102 36.48 -15.17 6.02
N ALA A 103 36.98 -14.08 6.61
CA ALA A 103 36.18 -13.19 7.45
C ALA A 103 35.05 -12.51 6.66
N ASN A 104 35.31 -12.08 5.42
CA ASN A 104 34.31 -11.50 4.53
C ASN A 104 33.23 -12.53 4.15
N GLN A 105 33.60 -13.77 3.84
CA GLN A 105 32.60 -14.83 3.57
C GLN A 105 31.71 -15.11 4.79
N ILE A 106 32.28 -15.11 6.00
CA ILE A 106 31.52 -15.27 7.25
C ILE A 106 30.58 -14.08 7.47
N LEU A 107 31.06 -12.85 7.24
CA LEU A 107 30.25 -11.64 7.38
C LEU A 107 29.07 -11.64 6.40
N GLU A 108 29.30 -12.01 5.14
CA GLU A 108 28.27 -12.07 4.12
C GLU A 108 27.24 -13.16 4.41
N ALA A 109 27.68 -14.33 4.90
CA ALA A 109 26.78 -15.39 5.37
C ALA A 109 25.92 -14.93 6.56
N LYS A 110 26.47 -14.15 7.50
CA LYS A 110 25.71 -13.57 8.61
C LYS A 110 24.70 -12.53 8.12
N ARG A 111 25.07 -11.66 7.17
CA ARG A 111 24.15 -10.68 6.56
C ARG A 111 22.97 -11.36 5.88
N LYS A 112 23.22 -12.43 5.11
CA LYS A 112 22.16 -13.21 4.47
C LYS A 112 21.18 -13.80 5.50
N LYS A 113 21.69 -14.39 6.58
CA LYS A 113 20.85 -14.92 7.68
C LYS A 113 20.00 -13.85 8.35
N VAL A 114 20.51 -12.62 8.46
CA VAL A 114 19.76 -11.49 9.05
C VAL A 114 18.63 -11.05 8.14
N GLU A 115 18.85 -11.03 6.82
CA GLU A 115 17.79 -10.72 5.86
C GLU A 115 16.71 -11.81 5.84
N GLU A 116 17.10 -13.09 5.86
CA GLU A 116 16.16 -14.21 6.01
C GLU A 116 15.36 -14.12 7.32
N ALA A 117 16.04 -13.81 8.44
CA ALA A 117 15.39 -13.65 9.74
C ALA A 117 14.42 -12.46 9.77
N ARG A 118 14.74 -11.37 9.05
CA ARG A 118 13.87 -10.20 8.87
C ARG A 118 12.62 -10.55 8.06
N ALA A 119 12.77 -11.25 6.94
CA ALA A 119 11.65 -11.70 6.13
C ALA A 119 10.70 -12.60 6.94
N LEU A 120 11.26 -13.54 7.71
CA LEU A 120 10.47 -14.44 8.55
C LEU A 120 9.81 -13.68 9.72
N MET A 121 10.43 -12.64 10.27
CA MET A 121 9.79 -11.77 11.27
C MET A 121 8.55 -11.06 10.68
N GLU A 122 8.67 -10.52 9.47
CA GLU A 122 7.55 -9.86 8.80
C GLU A 122 6.38 -10.82 8.56
N GLU A 123 6.67 -12.04 8.11
CA GLU A 123 5.67 -13.11 7.96
C GLU A 123 4.97 -13.43 9.29
N ARG A 124 5.73 -13.57 10.39
CA ARG A 124 5.15 -13.80 11.73
C ARG A 124 4.30 -12.61 12.20
N ARG A 125 4.70 -11.37 11.89
CA ARG A 125 3.91 -10.17 12.20
C ARG A 125 2.57 -10.19 11.48
N LEU A 126 2.58 -10.46 10.17
CA LEU A 126 1.36 -10.54 9.36
C LEU A 126 0.41 -11.61 9.86
N SER A 127 0.94 -12.78 10.23
CA SER A 127 0.15 -13.86 10.84
C SER A 127 -0.45 -13.42 12.18
N PHE A 128 0.33 -12.79 13.06
CA PHE A 128 -0.18 -12.28 14.34
C PHE A 128 -1.29 -11.24 14.17
N ASP A 129 -1.11 -10.27 13.26
CA ASP A 129 -2.11 -9.26 12.94
C ASP A 129 -3.40 -9.89 12.41
N SER A 130 -3.26 -10.90 11.53
CA SER A 130 -4.37 -11.67 10.98
C SER A 130 -5.19 -12.37 12.07
N VAL A 131 -4.56 -13.13 12.97
CA VAL A 131 -5.28 -13.84 14.04
C VAL A 131 -5.90 -12.87 15.04
N THR A 132 -5.22 -11.76 15.36
CA THR A 132 -5.77 -10.70 16.22
C THR A 132 -7.04 -10.09 15.63
N LYS A 133 -7.05 -9.78 14.33
CA LYS A 133 -8.26 -9.31 13.62
C LYS A 133 -9.39 -10.33 13.72
N MET A 134 -9.11 -11.63 13.55
CA MET A 134 -10.13 -12.68 13.72
C MET A 134 -10.70 -12.71 15.14
N GLN A 135 -9.85 -12.58 16.16
CA GLN A 135 -10.28 -12.56 17.55
C GLN A 135 -11.25 -11.39 17.81
N VAL A 136 -10.95 -10.20 17.28
CA VAL A 136 -11.84 -9.04 17.37
C VAL A 136 -13.19 -9.31 16.71
N LEU A 137 -13.20 -9.91 15.52
CA LEU A 137 -14.43 -10.22 14.78
C LEU A 137 -15.29 -11.29 15.46
N VAL A 138 -14.67 -12.35 16.02
CA VAL A 138 -15.40 -13.40 16.75
C VAL A 138 -15.96 -12.89 18.08
N ASN A 139 -15.22 -12.03 18.77
CA ASN A 139 -15.69 -11.43 20.02
C ASN A 139 -16.80 -10.39 19.79
N ASN A 140 -16.89 -9.83 18.58
CA ASN A 140 -17.85 -8.79 18.22
C ASN A 140 -18.59 -9.15 16.91
N PRO A 141 -19.43 -10.20 16.92
CA PRO A 141 -20.11 -10.68 15.71
C PRO A 141 -21.05 -9.64 15.10
N GLU A 142 -21.49 -8.66 15.89
CA GLU A 142 -22.31 -7.52 15.43
C GLU A 142 -21.58 -6.61 14.43
N LEU A 143 -20.23 -6.58 14.46
CA LEU A 143 -19.43 -5.82 13.49
C LEU A 143 -19.61 -6.31 12.06
N LEU A 144 -19.97 -7.58 11.87
CA LEU A 144 -20.20 -8.15 10.53
C LEU A 144 -21.59 -7.81 9.99
N GLY A 145 -22.54 -7.46 10.87
CA GLY A 145 -23.89 -7.13 10.48
C GLY A 145 -24.73 -8.32 9.99
N LYS A 146 -26.03 -8.09 9.87
CA LYS A 146 -26.97 -8.95 9.13
C LYS A 146 -27.41 -8.18 7.88
N ILE A 147 -27.31 -8.78 6.69
CA ILE A 147 -27.96 -8.23 5.49
C ILE A 147 -29.37 -8.74 5.45
N GLY A 148 -30.34 -7.83 5.45
CA GLY A 148 -31.70 -8.08 5.01
C GLY A 148 -32.47 -9.07 5.88
N GLU A 149 -33.01 -8.59 7.00
CA GLU A 149 -34.45 -8.80 7.17
C GLU A 149 -35.12 -7.65 6.43
N LEU A 150 -35.47 -7.84 5.14
CA LEU A 150 -36.47 -6.98 4.51
C LEU A 150 -37.76 -7.15 5.31
N LYS A 151 -37.96 -6.32 6.34
CA LYS A 151 -39.28 -6.15 6.92
C LYS A 151 -40.02 -5.16 6.05
N THR A 152 -41.06 -5.66 5.39
CA THR A 152 -42.12 -4.90 4.72
C THR A 152 -42.98 -4.07 5.69
N ASP A 153 -42.55 -3.86 6.94
CA ASP A 153 -43.36 -3.25 8.00
C ASP A 153 -42.68 -1.98 8.54
N PRO A 154 -43.31 -0.79 8.50
CA PRO A 154 -42.69 0.49 8.84
C PRO A 154 -42.53 0.74 10.35
N GLY A 155 -42.70 -0.26 11.21
CA GLY A 155 -42.95 -0.07 12.65
C GLY A 155 -41.78 -0.27 13.62
N THR A 156 -40.75 -1.03 13.27
CA THR A 156 -39.67 -1.36 14.24
C THR A 156 -38.32 -1.50 13.54
N ASN A 157 -37.61 -0.38 13.34
CA ASN A 157 -36.25 -0.37 12.81
C ASN A 157 -35.30 -1.12 13.76
N LYS A 158 -34.98 -2.38 13.45
CA LYS A 158 -33.60 -2.82 13.70
C LYS A 158 -32.77 -2.09 12.64
N VAL A 159 -32.05 -1.06 13.06
CA VAL A 159 -31.09 -0.36 12.22
C VAL A 159 -30.18 -1.44 11.63
N ASP A 160 -30.14 -1.58 10.31
CA ASP A 160 -29.13 -2.43 9.67
C ASP A 160 -27.75 -1.91 10.14
N THR A 161 -26.94 -2.77 10.76
CA THR A 161 -25.66 -2.37 11.37
C THR A 161 -24.49 -3.19 10.83
N GLY A 162 -23.26 -2.67 11.03
CA GLY A 162 -22.01 -3.38 10.74
C GLY A 162 -21.48 -3.20 9.31
N LEU A 163 -20.36 -3.86 9.02
CA LEU A 163 -19.61 -3.74 7.77
C LEU A 163 -20.46 -3.99 6.52
N ARG A 164 -21.39 -4.94 6.59
CA ARG A 164 -22.32 -5.21 5.49
C ARG A 164 -23.22 -4.00 5.16
N TYR A 165 -23.71 -3.29 6.17
CA TYR A 165 -24.53 -2.09 5.98
C TYR A 165 -23.68 -0.91 5.50
N GLU A 166 -22.45 -0.77 6.01
CA GLU A 166 -21.50 0.23 5.51
C GLU A 166 -21.16 0.02 4.03
N ILE A 167 -20.97 -1.23 3.59
CA ILE A 167 -20.79 -1.57 2.17
C ILE A 167 -22.03 -1.19 1.36
N TYR A 168 -23.23 -1.47 1.88
CA TYR A 168 -24.49 -1.10 1.22
C TYR A 168 -24.62 0.41 1.06
N GLN A 169 -24.44 1.19 2.14
CA GLN A 169 -24.47 2.65 2.07
C GLN A 169 -23.41 3.21 1.13
N ALA A 170 -22.18 2.68 1.19
CA ALA A 170 -21.11 3.10 0.28
C ALA A 170 -21.45 2.81 -1.19
N ASN A 171 -22.17 1.72 -1.48
CA ASN A 171 -22.64 1.43 -2.83
C ASN A 171 -23.70 2.44 -3.30
N GLU A 172 -24.70 2.74 -2.47
CA GLU A 172 -25.70 3.76 -2.82
C GLU A 172 -25.06 5.14 -3.05
N GLU A 173 -24.12 5.52 -2.19
CA GLU A 173 -23.45 6.81 -2.29
C GLU A 173 -22.54 6.88 -3.52
N LEU A 174 -21.85 5.77 -3.86
CA LEU A 174 -21.12 5.65 -5.12
C LEU A 174 -22.02 5.81 -6.34
N GLU A 175 -23.21 5.20 -6.34
CA GLU A 175 -24.16 5.36 -7.45
C GLU A 175 -24.65 6.79 -7.59
N ARG A 176 -24.99 7.46 -6.48
CA ARG A 176 -25.35 8.88 -6.49
C ARG A 176 -24.22 9.75 -7.03
N GLN A 177 -22.98 9.55 -6.56
CA GLN A 177 -21.85 10.34 -7.02
C GLN A 177 -21.49 10.07 -8.50
N ARG A 178 -21.64 8.83 -8.97
CA ARG A 178 -21.49 8.50 -10.41
C ARG A 178 -22.52 9.21 -11.27
N GLU A 179 -23.75 9.35 -10.78
CA GLU A 179 -24.81 10.09 -11.46
C GLU A 179 -24.46 11.59 -11.57
N VAL A 180 -24.06 12.21 -10.45
CA VAL A 180 -23.63 13.61 -10.41
C VAL A 180 -22.47 13.85 -11.36
N LEU A 181 -21.48 12.97 -11.36
CA LEU A 181 -20.33 13.06 -12.27
C LEU A 181 -20.75 12.95 -13.75
N ARG A 182 -21.70 12.07 -14.08
CA ARG A 182 -22.23 11.96 -15.44
C ARG A 182 -22.94 13.25 -15.88
N GLN A 183 -23.71 13.87 -14.99
CA GLN A 183 -24.40 15.14 -15.26
C GLN A 183 -23.38 16.27 -15.48
N GLN A 184 -22.39 16.39 -14.60
CA GLN A 184 -21.32 17.38 -14.74
C GLN A 184 -20.48 17.18 -16.01
N GLU A 185 -20.18 15.93 -16.38
CA GLU A 185 -19.49 15.61 -17.63
C GLU A 185 -20.34 16.04 -18.85
N ALA A 186 -21.65 15.75 -18.85
CA ALA A 186 -22.56 16.19 -19.90
C ALA A 186 -22.62 17.71 -20.04
N GLU A 187 -22.67 18.45 -18.93
CA GLU A 187 -22.65 19.91 -18.92
C GLU A 187 -21.32 20.47 -19.46
N MET A 188 -20.19 19.89 -19.05
CA MET A 188 -18.88 20.27 -19.57
C MET A 188 -18.74 20.02 -21.07
N TYR A 189 -19.26 18.88 -21.57
CA TYR A 189 -19.30 18.60 -23.01
C TYR A 189 -20.15 19.61 -23.76
N LYS A 190 -21.33 19.96 -23.24
CA LYS A 190 -22.20 20.98 -23.82
C LYS A 190 -21.51 22.35 -23.89
N LEU A 191 -20.91 22.79 -22.78
CA LEU A 191 -20.19 24.06 -22.73
C LEU A 191 -19.01 24.11 -23.70
N SER A 192 -18.25 23.00 -23.79
CA SER A 192 -17.14 22.87 -24.74
C SER A 192 -17.62 22.94 -26.19
N TYR A 193 -18.71 22.25 -26.51
CA TYR A 193 -19.33 22.29 -27.83
C TYR A 193 -19.81 23.70 -28.20
N GLU A 194 -20.53 24.37 -27.30
CA GLU A 194 -21.00 25.75 -27.49
C GLU A 194 -19.83 26.71 -27.71
N ARG A 195 -18.76 26.58 -26.91
CA ARG A 195 -17.54 27.38 -27.07
C ARG A 195 -16.86 27.13 -28.42
N GLN A 196 -16.74 25.88 -28.84
CA GLN A 196 -16.13 25.53 -30.13
C GLN A 196 -16.98 26.04 -31.30
N ASN A 197 -18.31 25.96 -31.19
CA ASN A 197 -19.21 26.48 -32.19
C ASN A 197 -19.13 28.01 -32.27
N ALA A 198 -19.10 28.70 -31.13
CA ALA A 198 -18.89 30.16 -31.07
C ALA A 198 -17.56 30.58 -31.73
N LEU A 199 -16.47 29.85 -31.47
CA LEU A 199 -15.17 30.07 -32.13
C LEU A 199 -15.23 29.84 -33.64
N ARG A 200 -15.97 28.82 -34.09
CA ARG A 200 -16.16 28.53 -35.51
C ARG A 200 -16.93 29.65 -36.21
N THR A 201 -18.02 30.10 -35.59
CA THR A 201 -18.82 31.23 -36.08
C THR A 201 -18.00 32.52 -36.11
N GLN A 202 -17.22 32.80 -35.07
CA GLN A 202 -16.32 33.96 -35.04
C GLN A 202 -15.29 33.90 -36.18
N THR A 203 -14.66 32.74 -36.38
CA THR A 203 -13.69 32.53 -37.47
C THR A 203 -14.35 32.76 -38.83
N PHE A 204 -15.54 32.19 -39.06
CA PHE A 204 -16.29 32.36 -40.29
C PHE A 204 -16.64 33.83 -40.57
N TYR A 205 -17.10 34.58 -39.57
CA TYR A 205 -17.40 36.01 -39.71
C TYR A 205 -16.14 36.82 -40.02
N ASN A 206 -15.03 36.55 -39.33
CA ASN A 206 -13.76 37.22 -39.58
C ASN A 206 -13.21 36.94 -40.99
N GLU A 207 -13.31 35.71 -41.47
CA GLU A 207 -12.93 35.34 -42.84
C GLU A 207 -13.83 36.00 -43.88
N SER A 208 -15.14 36.03 -43.64
CA SER A 208 -16.11 36.67 -44.53
C SER A 208 -15.85 38.18 -44.61
N LEU A 209 -15.61 38.83 -43.46
CA LEU A 209 -15.26 40.25 -43.40
C LEU A 209 -13.95 40.54 -44.16
N LYS A 210 -12.92 39.71 -43.98
CA LYS A 210 -11.67 39.84 -44.74
C LYS A 210 -11.91 39.78 -46.25
N LYS A 211 -12.70 38.80 -46.72
CA LYS A 211 -13.04 38.69 -48.15
C LYS A 211 -13.82 39.89 -48.66
N ILE A 212 -14.74 40.43 -47.87
CA ILE A 212 -15.49 41.66 -48.23
C ILE A 212 -14.53 42.84 -48.36
N LEU A 213 -13.65 43.05 -47.37
CA LEU A 213 -12.66 44.13 -47.40
C LEU A 213 -11.67 43.98 -48.57
N GLU A 214 -11.24 42.75 -48.88
CA GLU A 214 -10.42 42.47 -50.06
C GLU A 214 -11.16 42.77 -51.36
N PHE A 215 -12.44 42.39 -51.45
CA PHE A 215 -13.29 42.70 -52.59
C PHE A 215 -13.49 44.22 -52.77
N GLU A 216 -13.74 44.95 -51.69
CA GLU A 216 -13.84 46.42 -51.70
C GLU A 216 -12.55 47.07 -52.20
N LYS A 217 -11.38 46.64 -51.69
CA LYS A 217 -10.08 47.12 -52.19
C LYS A 217 -9.87 46.82 -53.68
N LEU A 218 -10.26 45.62 -54.14
CA LEU A 218 -10.16 45.26 -55.55
C LEU A 218 -11.12 46.08 -56.42
N LYS A 219 -12.29 46.45 -55.89
CA LYS A 219 -13.22 47.35 -56.57
C LYS A 219 -12.64 48.76 -56.66
N GLU A 220 -12.08 49.30 -55.57
CA GLU A 220 -11.41 50.61 -55.56
C GLU A 220 -10.23 50.65 -56.53
N ASN A 221 -9.39 49.61 -56.57
CA ASN A 221 -8.27 49.52 -57.50
C ASN A 221 -8.68 49.29 -58.98
N LYS A 222 -9.93 48.89 -59.25
CA LYS A 222 -10.51 48.77 -60.60
C LYS A 222 -11.28 50.01 -61.04
N VAL A 223 -11.37 51.06 -60.22
CA VAL A 223 -11.81 52.39 -60.65
C VAL A 223 -10.58 53.14 -61.18
N LEU A 224 -10.13 52.75 -62.37
CA LEU A 224 -9.25 53.49 -63.28
C LEU A 224 -9.46 52.94 -64.70
#